data_AF-A0A6C0D2S6-F1
#
_entry.id   AF-A0A6C0D2S6-F1
#
_cell.length_a   1.000
_cell.length_b   1.000
_cell.length_c   1.000
_cell.angle_alpha   90.00
_cell.angle_beta   90.00
_cell.angle_gamma   90.00
#
_symmetry.space_group_name_H-M   'P 1'
#
loop_
_entity.id
_entity.type
_entity.pdbx_description
1 polymer ?
#
loop_
_entity_poly.entity_id
_entity_poly.type
_entity_poly.pdbx_seq_one_letter_code
_entity_poly.pdbx_strand_id
1 'polypeptide(L)'
;MNLKTDITNINLDKLCLISKEPIINEICLPCNHSYEYEYLYEEIKQQKNRHKIYFKCPYCRSIYNSCIPYYEIDNVDKLKNINIGPILNLLNCSQNNCKNPANQFKNGLFCWKHYTKSMIVVESCKAICLNGKPCKNKRKNDIYCNVHKIKEPQNETLNKNDQIETKIIKL
;
A
#
# COMPACT_ATOMS: atom_id res chain seq x y z
N MET A 1 8.76 22.12 28.90
CA MET A 1 8.22 21.10 27.97
C MET A 1 8.43 21.61 26.55
N ASN A 2 9.43 21.08 25.85
CA ASN A 2 9.76 21.50 24.49
C ASN A 2 8.85 20.78 23.50
N LEU A 3 7.91 21.50 22.89
CA LEU A 3 7.21 21.05 21.70
C LEU A 3 8.17 21.20 20.52
N LYS A 4 8.80 20.09 20.12
CA LYS A 4 9.38 19.97 18.79
C LYS A 4 8.22 19.77 17.82
N THR A 5 7.71 20.85 17.23
CA THR A 5 6.86 20.74 16.05
C THR A 5 7.78 20.50 14.87
N ASP A 6 7.80 19.26 14.39
CA ASP A 6 8.34 18.93 13.08
C ASP A 6 7.50 19.67 12.04
N ILE A 7 8.03 20.80 11.56
CA ILE A 7 7.43 21.59 10.48
C ILE A 7 7.57 20.75 9.21
N THR A 8 6.51 20.03 8.87
CA THR A 8 6.32 19.54 7.51
C THR A 8 6.22 20.78 6.60
N ASN A 9 6.87 20.72 5.43
CA ASN A 9 6.83 21.78 4.41
C ASN A 9 5.38 22.00 3.93
N ILE A 10 4.57 22.75 4.68
CA ILE A 10 3.25 23.20 4.25
C ILE A 10 3.52 24.26 3.18
N ASN A 11 3.21 23.92 1.94
CA ASN A 11 3.28 24.85 0.82
C ASN A 11 2.10 25.82 0.93
N LEU A 12 2.24 26.83 1.80
CA LEU A 12 1.22 27.80 2.19
C LEU A 12 0.60 28.57 1.02
N ASP A 13 1.23 28.53 -0.16
CA ASP A 13 0.79 29.29 -1.34
C ASP A 13 -0.25 28.57 -2.20
N LYS A 14 -0.49 27.27 -1.99
CA LYS A 14 -1.49 26.50 -2.76
C LYS A 14 -2.71 26.14 -1.92
N LEU A 15 -3.85 26.73 -2.28
CA LEU A 15 -5.15 26.44 -1.67
C LEU A 15 -5.94 25.40 -2.47
N CYS A 16 -6.62 24.51 -1.76
CA CYS A 16 -7.52 23.51 -2.32
C CYS A 16 -8.73 24.20 -2.97
N LEU A 17 -9.06 23.82 -4.20
CA LEU A 17 -10.20 24.42 -4.91
C LEU A 17 -11.57 24.06 -4.31
N ILE A 18 -11.66 23.01 -3.49
CA ILE A 18 -12.87 22.60 -2.77
C ILE A 18 -12.96 23.27 -1.39
N SER A 19 -12.04 22.99 -0.48
CA SER A 19 -12.11 23.47 0.91
C SER A 19 -11.65 24.91 1.10
N LYS A 20 -10.90 25.48 0.15
CA LYS A 20 -10.20 26.78 0.27
C LYS A 20 -9.14 26.81 1.38
N GLU A 21 -8.72 25.65 1.87
CA GLU A 21 -7.66 25.48 2.86
C GLU A 21 -6.32 25.13 2.17
N PRO A 22 -5.17 25.29 2.85
CA PRO A 22 -3.87 24.88 2.33
C PRO A 22 -3.83 23.39 1.95
N ILE A 23 -3.16 23.08 0.84
CA ILE A 23 -2.98 21.69 0.37
C ILE A 23 -1.81 21.03 1.09
N ILE A 24 -2.04 19.87 1.69
CA ILE A 24 -1.03 19.01 2.32
C ILE A 24 -0.74 17.80 1.43
N ASN A 25 -1.77 17.08 0.97
CA ASN A 25 -1.67 15.96 0.05
C ASN A 25 -2.20 16.37 -1.33
N GLU A 26 -1.33 17.01 -2.13
CA GLU A 26 -1.71 17.53 -3.43
C GLU A 26 -2.06 16.44 -4.43
N ILE A 27 -3.23 16.56 -5.06
CA ILE A 27 -3.58 15.85 -6.27
C ILE A 27 -4.02 16.83 -7.36
N CYS A 28 -3.30 16.81 -8.49
CA CYS A 28 -3.63 17.62 -9.66
C CYS A 28 -4.28 16.73 -10.73
N LEU A 29 -5.51 17.07 -11.11
CA LEU A 29 -6.22 16.38 -12.19
C LEU A 29 -5.65 16.78 -13.58
N PRO A 30 -5.89 15.99 -14.64
CA PRO A 30 -5.40 16.30 -15.99
C PRO A 30 -5.88 17.66 -16.55
N CYS A 31 -6.96 18.21 -16.01
CA CYS A 31 -7.45 19.56 -16.32
C CYS A 31 -6.70 20.68 -15.56
N ASN A 32 -5.55 20.38 -14.95
CA ASN A 32 -4.70 21.30 -14.17
C ASN A 32 -5.36 21.90 -12.93
N HIS A 33 -6.39 21.26 -12.40
CA HIS A 33 -7.01 21.68 -11.14
C HIS A 33 -6.47 20.83 -9.99
N SER A 34 -5.97 21.51 -8.96
CA SER A 34 -5.33 20.88 -7.79
C SER A 34 -6.24 20.93 -6.57
N TYR A 35 -6.19 19.85 -5.80
CA TYR A 35 -7.03 19.63 -4.63
C TYR A 35 -6.20 19.02 -3.51
N GLU A 36 -6.65 19.22 -2.27
CA GLU A 36 -6.32 18.32 -1.18
C GLU A 36 -7.03 16.99 -1.42
N TYR A 37 -6.28 15.89 -1.31
CA TYR A 37 -6.72 14.57 -1.73
C TYR A 37 -8.01 14.12 -1.05
N GLU A 38 -8.10 14.30 0.27
CA GLU A 38 -9.25 13.85 1.07
C GLU A 38 -10.57 14.46 0.57
N TYR A 39 -10.59 15.78 0.33
CA TYR A 39 -11.78 16.46 -0.16
C TYR A 39 -12.17 16.03 -1.58
N LEU A 40 -11.19 15.82 -2.46
CA LEU A 40 -11.48 15.32 -3.81
C LEU A 40 -12.02 13.88 -3.76
N TYR A 41 -11.46 13.03 -2.90
CA TYR A 41 -11.89 11.66 -2.70
C TYR A 41 -13.35 11.57 -2.24
N GLU A 42 -13.74 12.38 -1.25
CA GLU A 42 -15.14 12.44 -0.77
C GLU A 42 -16.10 12.98 -1.83
N GLU A 43 -15.70 14.01 -2.58
CA GLU A 43 -16.50 14.53 -3.69
C GLU A 43 -16.72 13.47 -4.78
N ILE A 44 -15.67 12.72 -5.14
CA ILE A 44 -15.78 11.61 -6.10
C ILE A 44 -16.69 10.51 -5.57
N LYS A 45 -16.61 10.14 -4.28
CA LYS A 45 -17.54 9.17 -3.66
C LYS A 45 -18.98 9.59 -3.84
N GLN A 46 -19.30 10.85 -3.53
CA GLN A 46 -20.65 11.40 -3.68
C GLN A 46 -21.11 11.39 -5.15
N GLN A 47 -20.23 11.75 -6.08
CA GLN A 47 -20.56 11.70 -7.51
C GLN A 47 -20.80 10.27 -7.99
N LYS A 48 -19.99 9.29 -7.55
CA LYS A 48 -20.11 7.88 -7.95
C LYS A 48 -21.37 7.21 -7.44
N ASN A 49 -21.94 7.69 -6.34
CA ASN A 49 -23.29 7.28 -5.90
C ASN A 49 -24.37 7.64 -6.94
N ARG A 50 -24.18 8.73 -7.70
CA ARG A 50 -25.11 9.18 -8.76
C ARG A 50 -24.73 8.67 -10.15
N HIS A 51 -23.43 8.60 -10.44
CA HIS A 51 -22.87 8.27 -11.75
C HIS A 51 -21.77 7.20 -11.60
N LYS A 52 -22.11 5.93 -11.78
CA LYS A 52 -21.16 4.82 -11.51
C LYS A 52 -19.94 4.81 -12.44
N ILE A 53 -20.07 5.30 -13.68
CA ILE A 53 -19.08 5.11 -14.75
C ILE A 53 -17.96 6.15 -14.70
N TYR A 54 -18.28 7.42 -14.48
CA TYR A 54 -17.33 8.53 -14.56
C TYR A 54 -17.40 9.40 -13.30
N PHE A 55 -16.44 10.29 -13.14
CA PHE A 55 -16.57 11.45 -12.25
C PHE A 55 -16.24 12.72 -13.02
N LYS A 56 -16.63 13.86 -12.48
CA LYS A 56 -16.39 15.18 -13.04
C LYS A 56 -15.46 15.95 -12.12
N CYS A 57 -14.53 16.70 -12.72
CA CYS A 57 -13.76 17.72 -12.02
C CYS A 57 -14.74 18.63 -11.25
N PRO A 58 -14.55 18.83 -9.92
CA PRO A 58 -15.43 19.70 -9.14
C PRO A 58 -15.42 21.16 -9.61
N TYR A 59 -14.31 21.60 -10.22
CA TYR A 59 -14.15 22.97 -10.70
C TYR A 59 -14.63 23.14 -12.16
N CYS A 60 -13.91 22.56 -13.13
CA CYS A 60 -14.20 22.78 -14.56
C CYS A 60 -15.14 21.76 -15.21
N ARG A 61 -15.65 20.79 -14.43
CA ARG A 61 -16.60 19.76 -14.90
C ARG A 61 -16.08 18.78 -15.97
N SER A 62 -14.79 18.81 -16.32
CA SER A 62 -14.14 17.81 -17.19
C SER A 62 -14.42 16.39 -16.68
N ILE A 63 -14.71 15.45 -17.60
CA ILE A 63 -15.15 14.09 -17.28
C ILE A 63 -13.97 13.13 -17.31
N TYR A 64 -13.90 12.23 -16.31
CA TYR A 64 -12.90 11.18 -16.21
C TYR A 64 -13.56 9.82 -15.98
N ASN A 65 -13.17 8.83 -16.78
CA ASN A 65 -13.70 7.47 -16.70
C ASN A 65 -12.80 6.54 -15.86
N SER A 66 -11.61 7.00 -15.50
CA SER A 66 -10.65 6.31 -14.65
C SER A 66 -10.82 6.67 -13.18
N CYS A 67 -10.18 5.90 -12.30
CA CYS A 67 -10.08 6.18 -10.87
C CYS A 67 -8.98 7.22 -10.59
N ILE A 68 -9.01 7.89 -9.44
CA ILE A 68 -7.84 8.61 -8.95
C ILE A 68 -6.83 7.62 -8.33
N PRO A 69 -5.54 7.93 -8.26
CA PRO A 69 -4.58 7.12 -7.49
C PRO A 69 -5.00 6.96 -6.03
N TYR A 70 -4.65 5.84 -5.39
CA TYR A 70 -4.80 5.67 -3.95
C TYR A 70 -3.70 6.43 -3.19
N TYR A 71 -4.08 7.13 -2.11
CA TYR A 71 -3.15 7.74 -1.16
C TYR A 71 -3.30 7.04 0.19
N GLU A 72 -2.19 6.54 0.74
CA GLU A 72 -2.14 5.87 2.04
C GLU A 72 -2.04 6.90 3.19
N ILE A 73 -3.14 7.63 3.37
CA ILE A 73 -3.33 8.61 4.44
C ILE A 73 -4.50 8.19 5.34
N ASP A 74 -4.63 8.82 6.50
CA ASP A 74 -5.73 8.56 7.41
C ASP A 74 -7.07 8.97 6.74
N ASN A 75 -8.18 8.33 7.14
CA ASN A 75 -9.53 8.53 6.59
C ASN A 75 -9.75 8.18 5.11
N VAL A 76 -8.76 7.62 4.42
CA VAL A 76 -8.89 7.16 3.02
C VAL A 76 -8.90 5.64 2.93
N ASP A 77 -10.09 5.10 2.65
CA ASP A 77 -10.26 3.69 2.35
C ASP A 77 -9.92 3.33 0.90
N LYS A 78 -9.53 2.07 0.69
CA LYS A 78 -9.37 1.51 -0.66
C LYS A 78 -10.75 1.11 -1.20
N LEU A 79 -11.31 1.92 -2.10
CA LEU A 79 -12.63 1.74 -2.69
C LEU A 79 -12.59 1.49 -4.21
N LYS A 80 -13.30 0.45 -4.64
CA LYS A 80 -13.45 0.09 -6.05
C LYS A 80 -14.14 1.20 -6.84
N ASN A 81 -13.64 1.46 -8.04
CA ASN A 81 -14.12 2.50 -8.97
C ASN A 81 -13.94 3.94 -8.47
N ILE A 82 -13.21 4.14 -7.37
CA ILE A 82 -12.83 5.46 -6.85
C ILE A 82 -11.30 5.57 -6.86
N ASN A 83 -10.62 4.71 -6.10
CA ASN A 83 -9.15 4.67 -6.01
C ASN A 83 -8.56 3.24 -6.18
N ILE A 84 -9.42 2.24 -6.42
CA ILE A 84 -9.03 0.92 -6.93
C ILE A 84 -9.65 0.70 -8.31
N GLY A 85 -8.80 0.47 -9.32
CA GLY A 85 -9.18 0.18 -10.70
C GLY A 85 -8.13 0.66 -11.69
N PRO A 86 -8.51 0.88 -12.96
CA PRO A 86 -7.71 1.66 -13.91
C PRO A 86 -7.61 3.10 -13.40
N ILE A 87 -6.47 3.47 -12.83
CA ILE A 87 -6.23 4.81 -12.30
C ILE A 87 -5.71 5.77 -13.38
N LEU A 88 -5.97 7.06 -13.19
CA LEU A 88 -5.39 8.14 -13.97
C LEU A 88 -3.86 8.14 -13.84
N ASN A 89 -3.17 8.50 -14.92
CA ASN A 89 -1.72 8.60 -14.95
C ASN A 89 -1.24 9.94 -14.36
N LEU A 90 -1.45 10.13 -13.06
CA LEU A 90 -1.07 11.35 -12.33
C LEU A 90 0.27 11.19 -11.62
N LEU A 91 0.63 9.96 -11.25
CA LEU A 91 1.84 9.62 -10.52
C LEU A 91 2.59 8.52 -11.27
N ASN A 92 3.92 8.58 -11.25
CA ASN A 92 4.79 7.57 -11.86
C ASN A 92 5.34 6.60 -10.82
N CYS A 93 5.42 5.31 -11.16
CA CYS A 93 5.96 4.30 -10.27
C CYS A 93 7.48 4.47 -10.14
N SER A 94 7.98 4.49 -8.90
CA SER A 94 9.40 4.64 -8.57
C SER A 94 10.27 3.45 -8.99
N GLN A 95 9.68 2.32 -9.41
CA GLN A 95 10.44 1.16 -9.84
C GLN A 95 11.03 1.38 -11.25
N ASN A 96 12.33 1.09 -11.40
CA ASN A 96 13.03 1.21 -12.68
C ASN A 96 12.26 0.53 -13.83
N ASN A 97 12.18 1.24 -14.96
CA ASN A 97 11.50 0.81 -16.19
C ASN A 97 9.99 0.52 -16.05
N CYS A 98 9.34 0.95 -14.96
CA CYS A 98 7.90 0.82 -14.82
C CYS A 98 7.18 2.02 -15.45
N LYS A 99 6.32 1.75 -16.44
CA LYS A 99 5.46 2.77 -17.09
C LYS A 99 4.03 2.81 -16.54
N ASN A 100 3.74 2.03 -15.48
CA ASN A 100 2.41 1.97 -14.92
C ASN A 100 2.16 3.17 -14.00
N PRO A 101 0.93 3.68 -13.95
CA PRO A 101 0.57 4.72 -13.00
C PRO A 101 0.73 4.21 -11.56
N ALA A 102 1.14 5.11 -10.68
CA ALA A 102 1.41 4.82 -9.29
C ALA A 102 0.30 5.30 -8.36
N ASN A 103 0.31 4.72 -7.17
CA ASN A 103 -0.38 5.18 -5.97
C ASN A 103 0.67 5.72 -5.00
N GLN A 104 0.24 6.56 -4.07
CA GLN A 104 1.07 7.13 -3.03
C GLN A 104 0.95 6.31 -1.76
N PHE A 105 1.95 5.50 -1.47
CA PHE A 105 2.03 4.71 -0.25
C PHE A 105 2.97 5.38 0.76
N LYS A 106 2.88 4.98 2.04
CA LYS A 106 3.77 5.48 3.10
C LYS A 106 5.25 5.24 2.79
N ASN A 107 5.57 4.21 2.02
CA ASN A 107 6.92 3.83 1.64
C ASN A 107 7.34 4.33 0.24
N GLY A 108 6.51 5.10 -0.47
CA GLY A 108 6.84 5.69 -1.77
C GLY A 108 5.76 5.52 -2.85
N LEU A 109 6.11 5.86 -4.09
CA LEU A 109 5.19 5.82 -5.23
C LEU A 109 5.28 4.47 -5.97
N PHE A 110 4.26 3.64 -5.85
CA PHE A 110 4.26 2.32 -6.48
C PHE A 110 2.96 2.03 -7.23
N CYS A 111 3.05 1.30 -8.34
CA CYS A 111 1.87 0.64 -8.88
C CYS A 111 1.50 -0.56 -7.99
N TRP A 112 0.25 -1.03 -8.04
CA TRP A 112 -0.20 -2.17 -7.23
C TRP A 112 0.69 -3.41 -7.37
N LYS A 113 1.21 -3.69 -8.57
CA LYS A 113 2.12 -4.82 -8.83
C LYS A 113 3.46 -4.68 -8.10
N HIS A 114 3.98 -3.46 -7.94
CA HIS A 114 5.26 -3.21 -7.28
C HIS A 114 5.12 -2.96 -5.79
N TYR A 115 3.99 -2.40 -5.33
CA TYR A 115 3.70 -2.26 -3.91
C TYR A 115 3.69 -3.61 -3.19
N THR A 116 3.02 -4.62 -3.75
CA THR A 116 3.03 -5.97 -3.17
C THR A 116 4.44 -6.55 -3.10
N LYS A 117 5.33 -6.23 -4.04
CA LYS A 117 6.72 -6.69 -4.02
C LYS A 117 7.57 -5.93 -3.00
N SER A 118 7.38 -4.62 -2.85
CA SER A 118 8.12 -3.80 -1.88
C SER A 118 7.72 -4.13 -0.44
N MET A 119 6.48 -4.59 -0.21
CA MET A 119 6.02 -5.10 1.09
C MET A 119 6.58 -6.48 1.44
N ILE A 120 7.02 -7.28 0.46
CA ILE A 120 7.62 -8.58 0.73
C ILE A 120 9.08 -8.36 1.06
N VAL A 121 9.42 -8.42 2.35
CA VAL A 121 10.79 -8.51 2.81
C VAL A 121 11.33 -9.88 2.41
N VAL A 122 12.19 -9.90 1.40
CA VAL A 122 12.82 -11.11 0.91
C VAL A 122 14.22 -11.23 1.49
N GLU A 123 14.36 -12.00 2.56
CA GLU A 123 15.63 -12.22 3.25
C GLU A 123 16.27 -13.54 2.82
N SER A 124 17.56 -13.70 3.13
CA SER A 124 18.29 -14.95 2.94
C SER A 124 17.82 -16.00 3.95
N CYS A 125 17.63 -17.24 3.52
CA CYS A 125 17.39 -18.37 4.41
C CYS A 125 18.55 -18.55 5.38
N LYS A 126 18.24 -18.71 6.68
CA LYS A 126 19.26 -18.90 7.73
C LYS A 126 19.72 -20.36 7.91
N ALA A 127 19.14 -21.32 7.19
CA ALA A 127 19.49 -22.74 7.32
C ALA A 127 20.82 -23.09 6.65
N ILE A 128 21.45 -24.15 7.17
CA ILE A 128 22.62 -24.80 6.57
C ILE A 128 22.12 -26.05 5.85
N CYS A 129 22.49 -26.22 4.58
CA CYS A 129 22.14 -27.38 3.79
C CYS A 129 22.92 -28.62 4.27
N LEU A 130 22.48 -29.83 3.86
CA LEU A 130 23.15 -31.11 4.20
C LEU A 130 24.64 -31.15 3.81
N ASN A 131 25.05 -30.35 2.84
CA ASN A 131 26.45 -30.23 2.42
C ASN A 131 27.27 -29.21 3.25
N GLY A 132 26.74 -28.74 4.38
CA GLY A 132 27.39 -27.79 5.28
C GLY A 132 27.42 -26.33 4.79
N LYS A 133 26.83 -26.02 3.63
CA LYS A 133 26.83 -24.65 3.07
C LYS A 133 25.57 -23.88 3.45
N PRO A 134 25.64 -22.54 3.58
CA PRO A 134 24.45 -21.72 3.84
C PRO A 134 23.46 -21.81 2.67
N CYS A 135 22.17 -21.84 3.01
CA CYS A 135 21.11 -21.92 2.03
C CYS A 135 21.06 -20.66 1.15
N LYS A 136 21.09 -20.84 -0.16
CA LYS A 136 21.01 -19.74 -1.15
C LYS A 136 19.57 -19.29 -1.44
N ASN A 137 18.57 -20.00 -0.92
CA ASN A 137 17.18 -19.68 -1.17
C ASN A 137 16.73 -18.46 -0.36
N LYS A 138 15.79 -17.74 -0.95
CA LYS A 138 15.14 -16.58 -0.34
C LYS A 138 13.93 -17.01 0.49
N ARG A 139 13.67 -16.31 1.60
CA ARG A 139 12.50 -16.50 2.48
C ARG A 139 11.59 -15.28 2.42
N LYS A 140 10.30 -15.48 2.67
CA LYS A 140 9.29 -14.42 2.77
C LYS A 140 8.67 -14.50 4.16
N ASN A 141 8.83 -13.46 4.97
CA ASN A 141 8.20 -13.31 6.29
C ASN A 141 8.38 -14.49 7.27
N ASP A 142 9.44 -15.28 7.14
CA ASP A 142 9.73 -16.47 7.94
C ASP A 142 11.23 -16.59 8.14
N ILE A 143 11.73 -17.40 9.09
CA ILE A 143 13.15 -17.69 9.37
C ILE A 143 13.77 -18.60 8.30
N TYR A 144 12.96 -19.47 7.68
CA TYR A 144 13.41 -20.46 6.70
C TYR A 144 12.73 -20.31 5.32
N CYS A 145 13.41 -20.73 4.24
CA CYS A 145 12.79 -20.80 2.91
C CYS A 145 11.84 -21.99 2.82
N ASN A 146 10.99 -22.04 1.80
CA ASN A 146 9.98 -23.10 1.64
C ASN A 146 10.54 -24.53 1.60
N VAL A 147 11.82 -24.71 1.26
CA VAL A 147 12.50 -26.02 1.29
C VAL A 147 12.90 -26.43 2.72
N HIS A 148 13.20 -25.45 3.57
CA HIS A 148 13.60 -25.63 4.96
C HIS A 148 12.47 -25.34 5.95
N LYS A 149 11.29 -24.93 5.48
CA LYS A 149 10.08 -24.93 6.30
C LYS A 149 9.75 -26.39 6.58
N ILE A 150 10.00 -26.82 7.81
CA ILE A 150 9.43 -28.07 8.31
C ILE A 150 7.93 -27.88 8.19
N LYS A 151 7.27 -28.68 7.36
CA LYS A 151 5.81 -28.73 7.38
C LYS A 151 5.47 -29.29 8.75
N GLU A 152 4.98 -28.45 9.65
CA GLU A 152 4.32 -28.96 10.84
C GLU A 152 3.28 -29.98 10.37
N PRO A 153 3.25 -31.19 10.95
CA PRO A 153 2.11 -32.06 10.70
C PRO A 153 0.86 -31.26 11.06
N GLN A 154 -0.11 -31.20 10.15
CA GLN A 154 -1.40 -30.62 10.47
C GLN A 154 -1.98 -31.45 11.60
N ASN A 155 -1.85 -30.97 12.84
CA ASN A 155 -2.43 -31.64 13.98
C ASN A 155 -3.95 -31.54 13.85
N GLU A 156 -4.50 -32.69 13.47
CA GLU A 156 -5.82 -33.18 13.86
C GLU A 156 -6.20 -32.64 15.24
N THR A 157 -7.41 -32.09 15.30
CA THR A 157 -8.30 -32.00 16.46
C THR A 157 -7.64 -31.98 17.85
N LEU A 158 -7.65 -30.80 18.47
CA LEU A 158 -7.62 -30.63 19.92
C LEU A 158 -8.68 -31.54 20.57
N ASN A 159 -8.25 -32.67 21.12
CA ASN A 159 -8.91 -33.28 22.26
C ASN A 159 -7.96 -33.18 23.45
N LYS A 160 -8.41 -32.46 24.47
CA LYS A 160 -7.76 -32.34 25.76
C LYS A 160 -7.70 -33.74 26.37
N ASN A 161 -6.52 -34.14 26.83
CA ASN A 161 -6.28 -34.66 28.18
C ASN A 161 -4.84 -35.18 28.28
N ASP A 162 -4.09 -34.55 29.18
CA ASP A 162 -3.01 -35.07 30.03
C ASP A 162 -2.27 -36.34 29.60
N GLN A 163 -0.96 -36.23 29.38
CA GLN A 163 0.05 -36.67 30.36
C GLN A 163 1.49 -36.49 29.84
N ILE A 164 2.29 -35.99 30.77
CA ILE A 164 3.75 -35.90 30.89
C ILE A 164 4.51 -37.04 30.18
N GLU A 165 5.53 -36.72 29.38
CA GLU A 165 6.86 -37.33 29.51
C GLU A 165 7.94 -36.58 28.72
N THR A 166 8.87 -36.00 29.46
CA THR A 166 10.18 -35.53 29.01
C THR A 166 11.00 -36.67 28.39
N LYS A 167 11.46 -36.53 27.14
CA LYS A 167 12.64 -37.22 26.65
C LYS A 167 13.62 -36.27 25.96
N ILE A 168 14.68 -35.98 26.72
CA ILE A 168 16.00 -35.56 26.24
C ILE A 168 16.60 -36.71 25.44
N ILE A 169 17.04 -36.50 24.20
CA ILE A 169 18.20 -37.22 23.65
C ILE A 169 19.10 -36.24 22.88
N LYS A 170 20.40 -36.38 23.18
CA LYS A 170 21.57 -35.62 22.76
C LYS A 170 22.16 -36.13 21.44
N LEU A 171 22.93 -35.21 20.83
CA LEU A 171 23.93 -35.30 19.75
C LEU A 171 23.40 -35.51 18.33
#